data_AF-A0A7V9FM46-F1
#
_entry.id   AF-A0A7V9FM46-F1
#
_cell.length_a   1.000
_cell.length_b   1.000
_cell.length_c   1.000
_cell.angle_alpha   90.00
_cell.angle_beta   90.00
_cell.angle_gamma   90.00
#
_symmetry.space_group_name_H-M   'P 1'
#
loop_
_entity.id
_entity.type
_entity.pdbx_description
1 polymer ?
#
loop_
_entity_poly.entity_id
_entity_poly.type
_entity_poly.pdbx_seq_one_letter_code
_entity_poly.pdbx_strand_id
1 'polypeptide(L)' 'PRERHRGLSHHTQAVLELCLGEVVVAWPDEVATDEWEEACAGLPLSHMGRGPTEDAAFFRAAFAAGVVARSMVG' A
#
# COMPACT_ATOMS: atom_id res chain seq x y z
N PRO A 1 -19.92 -41.43 8.37
CA PRO A 1 -20.03 -39.95 8.23
C PRO A 1 -18.74 -39.29 8.74
N ARG A 2 -18.14 -38.35 7.99
CA ARG A 2 -16.94 -37.63 8.48
C ARG A 2 -17.35 -36.55 9.47
N GLU A 3 -16.54 -36.36 10.51
CA GLU A 3 -16.75 -35.30 11.49
C GLU A 3 -16.67 -33.93 10.79
N ARG A 4 -17.63 -33.06 11.07
CA ARG A 4 -17.64 -31.70 10.51
C ARG A 4 -16.60 -30.86 11.24
N HIS A 5 -15.71 -30.23 10.48
CA HIS A 5 -14.84 -29.20 11.02
C HIS A 5 -15.69 -28.00 11.47
N ARG A 6 -15.61 -27.63 12.76
CA ARG A 6 -16.40 -26.54 13.37
C ARG A 6 -15.59 -25.24 13.58
N GLY A 7 -14.31 -25.24 13.25
CA GLY A 7 -13.45 -24.06 13.32
C GLY A 7 -13.51 -23.20 12.05
N LEU A 8 -13.04 -21.96 12.17
CA LEU A 8 -12.86 -21.08 11.01
C LEU A 8 -11.79 -21.63 10.08
N SER A 9 -11.99 -21.49 8.77
CA SER A 9 -10.94 -21.76 7.81
C SER A 9 -9.92 -20.63 7.81
N HIS A 10 -8.67 -20.93 7.42
CA HIS A 10 -7.62 -19.92 7.25
C HIS A 10 -8.05 -18.78 6.31
N HIS A 11 -8.78 -19.10 5.23
CA HIS A 11 -9.32 -18.09 4.32
C HIS A 11 -10.35 -17.18 5.00
N THR A 12 -11.22 -17.73 5.85
CA THR A 12 -12.20 -16.93 6.60
C THR A 12 -11.50 -16.02 7.59
N GLN A 13 -10.48 -16.53 8.28
CA GLN A 13 -9.69 -15.75 9.22
C GLN A 13 -8.98 -14.58 8.51
N ALA A 14 -8.30 -14.84 7.39
CA ALA A 14 -7.61 -13.80 6.61
C ALA A 14 -8.58 -12.71 6.11
N VAL A 15 -9.79 -13.09 5.67
CA VAL A 15 -10.82 -12.13 5.27
C VAL A 15 -11.27 -11.29 6.46
N LEU A 16 -11.50 -11.90 7.63
CA LEU A 16 -11.88 -11.16 8.84
C LEU A 16 -10.79 -10.18 9.29
N GLU A 17 -9.53 -10.61 9.27
CA GLU A 17 -8.38 -9.76 9.58
C GLU A 17 -8.31 -8.55 8.63
N LEU A 18 -8.52 -8.77 7.32
CA LEU A 18 -8.56 -7.68 6.33
C LEU A 18 -9.77 -6.76 6.53
N CYS A 19 -10.96 -7.30 6.76
CA CYS A 19 -12.20 -6.53 6.84
C CYS A 19 -12.36 -5.74 8.14
N LEU A 20 -11.75 -6.21 9.23
CA LEU A 20 -11.87 -5.61 10.56
C LEU A 20 -10.60 -4.88 11.01
N GLY A 21 -9.51 -4.98 10.25
CA GLY A 21 -8.26 -4.29 10.51
C GLY A 21 -8.37 -2.77 10.30
N GLU A 22 -7.48 -2.02 10.95
CA GLU A 22 -7.35 -0.59 10.74
C GLU A 22 -6.87 -0.30 9.30
N VAL A 23 -7.56 0.62 8.62
CA VAL A 23 -7.14 1.09 7.30
C VAL A 23 -6.20 2.27 7.49
N VAL A 24 -4.96 2.10 7.05
CA VAL A 24 -3.98 3.19 7.03
C VAL A 24 -3.93 3.78 5.63
N VAL A 25 -4.24 5.07 5.53
CA VAL A 25 -4.13 5.83 4.27
C VAL A 25 -2.88 6.71 4.37
N ALA A 26 -1.87 6.39 3.58
CA ALA A 26 -0.66 7.19 3.52
C ALA A 26 -0.87 8.41 2.62
N TRP A 27 -1.02 9.60 3.21
CA TRP A 27 -1.14 10.83 2.45
C TRP A 27 0.22 11.54 2.33
N PRO A 28 0.60 12.04 1.13
CA PRO A 28 1.89 12.70 0.88
C PRO A 28 2.27 13.82 1.85
N ASP A 29 1.30 14.60 2.32
CA ASP A 29 1.58 15.75 3.19
C ASP A 29 1.69 15.36 4.66
N GLU A 30 1.39 14.10 5.00
CA GLU A 30 1.46 13.55 6.36
C GLU A 30 2.74 12.74 6.60
N VAL A 31 3.51 12.47 5.54
CA VAL A 31 4.74 11.67 5.62
C VAL A 31 5.87 12.31 4.80
N ALA A 32 7.12 12.05 5.21
CA ALA A 32 8.29 12.60 4.55
C ALA A 32 8.41 12.06 3.12
N THR A 33 8.04 12.90 2.14
CA THR A 33 8.00 12.55 0.72
C THR A 33 8.80 13.52 -0.16
N ASP A 34 9.54 14.47 0.40
CA ASP A 34 10.22 15.52 -0.38
C ASP A 34 11.21 14.94 -1.41
N GLU A 35 11.84 13.81 -1.09
CA GLU A 35 12.85 13.14 -1.92
C GLU A 35 12.28 12.13 -2.93
N TRP A 36 10.95 12.09 -3.13
CA TRP A 36 10.32 11.05 -3.94
C TRP A 36 10.81 11.04 -5.39
N GLU A 37 11.08 12.21 -5.99
CA GLU A 37 11.52 12.33 -7.38
C GLU A 37 12.90 11.70 -7.58
N GLU A 38 13.87 12.06 -6.73
CA GLU A 38 15.23 11.53 -6.79
C GLU A 38 15.23 10.02 -6.48
N ALA A 39 14.53 9.61 -5.42
CA ALA A 39 14.46 8.21 -5.02
C ALA A 39 13.83 7.32 -6.11
N CYS A 40 12.94 7.87 -6.92
CA CYS A 40 12.26 7.15 -7.99
C CYS A 40 12.82 7.41 -9.40
N ALA A 41 13.84 8.25 -9.56
CA ALA A 41 14.37 8.66 -10.87
C ALA A 41 14.85 7.49 -11.75
N GLY A 42 15.28 6.38 -11.12
CA GLY A 42 15.71 5.16 -11.82
C GLY A 42 14.57 4.22 -12.26
N LEU A 43 13.32 4.53 -11.91
CA LEU A 43 12.16 3.70 -12.23
C LEU A 43 11.47 4.19 -13.51
N PRO A 44 10.86 3.29 -14.30
CA PRO A 44 10.05 3.68 -15.46
C PRO A 44 8.71 4.25 -15.00
N LEU A 45 8.71 5.47 -14.48
CA LEU A 45 7.53 6.14 -13.92
C LEU A 45 6.51 6.46 -15.01
N SER A 46 5.49 5.62 -15.12
CA SER A 46 4.34 5.81 -16.01
C SER A 46 3.09 5.20 -15.40
N HIS A 47 1.99 5.94 -15.40
CA HIS A 47 0.70 5.44 -14.95
C HIS A 47 -0.43 5.94 -15.84
N MET A 48 -1.18 5.01 -16.43
CA MET A 48 -2.27 5.32 -17.38
C MET A 48 -1.84 6.28 -18.49
N GLY A 49 -0.61 6.13 -19.00
CA GLY A 49 -0.05 6.97 -20.05
C GLY A 49 0.48 8.33 -19.61
N ARG A 50 0.49 8.62 -18.29
CA ARG A 50 1.01 9.87 -17.72
C ARG A 50 2.30 9.64 -16.95
N GLY A 51 3.23 10.59 -17.03
CA GLY A 51 4.49 10.61 -16.30
C GLY A 51 4.44 11.48 -15.03
N PRO A 52 5.54 11.51 -14.25
CA PRO A 52 5.64 12.26 -12.99
C PRO A 52 5.50 13.77 -13.16
N THR A 53 5.88 14.33 -14.31
CA THR A 53 5.68 15.76 -14.62
C THR A 53 4.22 16.10 -14.93
N GLU A 54 3.42 15.11 -15.32
CA GLU A 54 2.00 15.28 -15.67
C GLU A 54 1.07 14.99 -14.48
N ASP A 55 1.46 14.08 -13.57
CA ASP A 55 0.68 13.73 -12.38
C ASP A 55 1.58 13.43 -11.17
N ALA A 56 2.32 14.45 -10.71
CA ALA A 56 3.23 14.33 -9.56
C ALA A 56 2.53 13.81 -8.28
N ALA A 57 1.28 14.21 -8.06
CA ALA A 57 0.52 13.83 -6.87
C ALA A 57 0.30 12.31 -6.80
N PHE A 58 0.02 11.66 -7.92
CA PHE A 58 -0.12 10.21 -7.97
C PHE A 58 1.17 9.48 -7.55
N PHE A 59 2.32 9.88 -8.11
CA PHE A 59 3.59 9.22 -7.82
C PHE A 59 4.07 9.51 -6.40
N ARG A 60 3.88 10.74 -5.91
CA ARG A 60 4.18 11.10 -4.51
C ARG A 60 3.30 10.32 -3.52
N ALA A 61 2.02 10.08 -3.84
CA ALA A 61 1.12 9.25 -3.03
C ALA A 61 1.54 7.77 -3.02
N ALA A 62 1.95 7.23 -4.17
CA ALA A 62 2.50 5.88 -4.22
C ALA A 62 3.79 5.75 -3.38
N PHE A 63 4.67 6.75 -3.43
CA PHE A 63 5.87 6.79 -2.59
C PHE A 63 5.52 6.87 -1.10
N ALA A 64 4.56 7.73 -0.71
CA ALA A 64 4.06 7.84 0.66
C ALA A 64 3.56 6.48 1.19
N ALA A 65 2.81 5.73 0.38
CA ALA A 65 2.37 4.37 0.73
C ALA A 65 3.56 3.43 1.00
N GLY A 66 4.62 3.50 0.20
CA GLY A 66 5.85 2.74 0.42
C GLY A 66 6.57 3.11 1.72
N VAL A 67 6.65 4.40 2.05
CA VAL A 67 7.24 4.89 3.31
C VAL A 67 6.49 4.34 4.52
N VAL A 68 5.15 4.41 4.51
CA VAL A 68 4.31 3.87 5.58
C VAL A 68 4.45 2.35 5.67
N ALA A 69 4.37 1.65 4.53
CA ALA A 69 4.49 0.18 4.51
C ALA A 69 5.85 -0.29 5.08
N ARG A 70 6.95 0.42 4.77
CA ARG A 70 8.26 0.13 5.35
C ARG A 70 8.26 0.25 6.88
N SER A 71 7.50 1.18 7.46
CA SER A 71 7.41 1.33 8.92
C SER A 71 6.65 0.18 9.61
N MET A 72 5.85 -0.56 8.85
CA MET A 72 5.04 -1.69 9.35
C MET A 72 5.77 -3.03 9.29
N VAL A 73 6.87 -3.10 8.53
CA VAL A 73 7.71 -4.29 8.42
C VAL A 73 8.94 -4.07 9.29
N GLY A 74 9.01 -4.78 10.42
CA GLY A 74 10.16 -4.78 11.33
C GLY A 74 11.43 -5.34 10.70
#